data_AF-A0A7W9KPV1-F1
#
_entry.id   AF-A0A7W9KPV1-F1
#
_cell.length_a   1.000
_cell.length_b   1.000
_cell.length_c   1.000
_cell.angle_alpha   90.00
_cell.angle_beta   90.00
_cell.angle_gamma   90.00
#
_symmetry.space_group_name_H-M   'P 1'
#
loop_
_entity.id
_entity.type
_entity.pdbx_description
1 polymer ?
#
loop_
_entity_poly.entity_id
_entity_poly.type
_entity_poly.pdbx_seq_one_letter_code
_entity_poly.pdbx_strand_id
1 'polypeptide(L)'
;MVAESNLDLFTRVVGFKNELFQRRVVDCFGAEAGRKVGWRASRGMAGLVGYDTYRRTKVFASLNGLRCLSILAVIWHHCGGDVAGIPVPRTGYLGVSLFFVISGFLITTLLLRERDQHGQISLRRFYARRSLRIFPLYYTVVAIYAVLVLLVWKPSAYGNDYLHNLPAFLTYTSNWFVPLGSELYLAWSLAAEEQFYLVWPVIERFTARKWPVLLAVAILMVSVALSTPAATVW
;
A
#
# COMPACT_ATOMS: atom_id res chain seq x y z
N MET A 1 -36.51 13.56 -15.30
CA MET A 1 -36.01 14.40 -16.41
C MET A 1 -34.86 15.32 -15.95
N VAL A 2 -33.94 14.85 -15.10
CA VAL A 2 -32.71 15.58 -14.68
C VAL A 2 -31.48 14.66 -14.57
N ALA A 3 -31.66 13.33 -14.71
CA ALA A 3 -30.55 12.36 -14.56
C ALA A 3 -29.80 12.05 -15.87
N GLU A 4 -30.37 12.39 -17.03
CA GLU A 4 -29.78 12.05 -18.33
C GLU A 4 -28.73 13.06 -18.83
N SER A 5 -28.71 14.29 -18.31
CA SER A 5 -27.80 15.34 -18.79
C SER A 5 -26.35 15.21 -18.30
N ASN A 6 -26.08 14.42 -17.26
CA ASN A 6 -24.74 14.33 -16.66
C ASN A 6 -23.91 13.13 -17.17
N LEU A 7 -24.56 12.10 -17.73
CA LEU A 7 -23.84 10.95 -18.32
C LEU A 7 -23.26 11.28 -19.70
N ASP A 8 -23.95 12.12 -20.49
CA ASP A 8 -23.49 12.53 -21.81
C ASP A 8 -22.26 13.45 -21.78
N LEU A 9 -22.09 14.20 -20.70
CA LEU A 9 -20.91 15.05 -20.50
C LEU A 9 -19.66 14.22 -20.16
N PHE A 10 -19.83 13.15 -19.38
CA PHE A 10 -18.74 12.25 -18.98
C PHE A 10 -18.19 11.44 -20.16
N THR A 11 -19.07 11.07 -21.09
CA THR A 11 -18.71 10.28 -22.27
C THR A 11 -17.98 11.11 -23.35
N ARG A 12 -18.11 12.45 -23.32
CA ARG A 12 -17.44 13.36 -24.27
C ARG A 12 -16.03 13.78 -23.84
N VAL A 13 -15.72 13.80 -22.55
CA VAL A 13 -14.40 14.27 -22.04
C VAL A 13 -13.35 13.16 -22.05
N VAL A 14 -13.76 11.90 -21.87
CA VAL A 14 -12.85 10.75 -21.91
C VAL A 14 -12.94 10.10 -23.29
N GLY A 15 -12.26 10.70 -24.26
CA GLY A 15 -12.12 10.19 -25.62
C GLY A 15 -11.32 8.88 -25.65
N PHE A 16 -11.96 7.76 -25.31
CA PHE A 16 -11.45 6.41 -25.50
C PHE A 16 -12.43 5.63 -26.37
N LYS A 17 -12.51 6.00 -27.66
CA LYS A 17 -13.22 5.22 -28.68
C LYS A 17 -12.43 3.97 -28.99
N ASN A 18 -12.62 2.90 -28.21
CA ASN A 18 -12.20 1.58 -28.64
C ASN A 18 -13.24 0.53 -28.21
N GLU A 19 -14.32 0.43 -29.00
CA GLU A 19 -15.45 -0.49 -28.76
C GLU A 19 -15.02 -1.96 -28.65
N LEU A 20 -13.83 -2.30 -29.18
CA LEU A 20 -13.22 -3.63 -29.06
C LEU A 20 -12.80 -3.98 -27.63
N PHE A 21 -12.43 -3.00 -26.80
CA PHE A 21 -12.04 -3.25 -25.40
C PHE A 21 -13.25 -3.53 -24.52
N GLN A 22 -14.35 -2.78 -24.71
CA GLN A 22 -15.60 -2.97 -23.97
C GLN A 22 -16.24 -4.33 -24.29
N ARG A 23 -16.26 -4.75 -25.56
CA ARG A 23 -16.78 -6.07 -25.94
C ARG A 23 -15.99 -7.21 -25.30
N ARG A 24 -14.64 -7.14 -25.29
CA ARG A 24 -13.81 -8.19 -24.66
C ARG A 24 -13.97 -8.29 -23.15
N VAL A 25 -14.18 -7.18 -22.44
CA VAL A 25 -14.40 -7.20 -20.99
C VAL A 25 -15.76 -7.80 -20.65
N VAL A 26 -16.82 -7.45 -21.39
CA VAL A 26 -18.16 -8.00 -21.18
C VAL A 26 -18.24 -9.48 -21.57
N ASP A 27 -17.57 -9.89 -22.66
CA ASP A 27 -17.53 -11.30 -23.09
C ASP A 27 -16.78 -12.20 -22.08
N CYS A 28 -15.70 -11.70 -21.46
CA CYS A 28 -15.00 -12.40 -20.39
C CYS A 28 -15.88 -12.58 -19.14
N PHE A 29 -16.67 -11.57 -18.76
CA PHE A 29 -17.59 -11.67 -17.62
C PHE A 29 -18.84 -12.52 -17.93
N GLY A 30 -19.34 -12.49 -19.17
CA GLY A 30 -20.49 -13.28 -19.60
C GLY A 30 -20.20 -14.78 -19.74
N ALA A 31 -19.00 -15.15 -20.18
CA ALA A 31 -18.62 -16.55 -20.37
C ALA A 31 -18.45 -17.33 -19.05
N GLU A 32 -18.26 -16.64 -17.92
CA GLU A 32 -18.06 -17.26 -16.61
C GLU A 32 -19.39 -17.51 -15.85
N ALA A 33 -20.45 -16.77 -16.18
CA ALA A 33 -21.76 -16.90 -15.55
C ALA A 33 -22.57 -18.14 -15.99
N GLY A 34 -22.14 -18.84 -17.05
CA GLY A 34 -22.85 -19.99 -17.63
C GLY A 34 -22.37 -21.38 -17.18
N ARG A 35 -21.23 -21.50 -16.48
CA ARG A 35 -20.72 -22.82 -16.04
C ARG A 35 -21.39 -23.23 -14.74
N LYS A 36 -22.49 -23.99 -14.85
CA LYS A 36 -23.03 -24.82 -13.76
C LYS A 36 -21.99 -25.84 -13.32
N VAL A 37 -21.09 -25.43 -12.42
CA VAL A 37 -20.21 -26.35 -11.69
C VAL A 37 -21.08 -27.09 -10.68
N GLY A 38 -21.31 -28.38 -10.93
CA GLY A 38 -22.01 -29.27 -10.01
C GLY A 38 -21.23 -29.43 -8.70
N TRP A 39 -21.53 -28.59 -7.71
CA TRP A 39 -21.02 -28.71 -6.35
C TRP A 39 -21.75 -29.85 -5.63
N ARG A 40 -21.34 -31.10 -5.87
CA ARG A 40 -21.71 -32.22 -5.00
C ARG A 40 -20.83 -32.13 -3.75
N ALA A 41 -21.37 -31.50 -2.72
CA ALA A 41 -20.72 -31.24 -1.43
C ALA A 41 -20.33 -32.53 -0.71
N SER A 42 -19.06 -32.91 -0.79
CA SER A 42 -18.39 -33.78 0.18
C SER A 42 -17.95 -32.92 1.36
N ARG A 43 -18.84 -32.75 2.34
CA ARG A 43 -18.71 -31.87 3.52
C ARG A 43 -17.53 -32.18 4.48
N GLY A 44 -16.66 -33.13 4.17
CA GLY A 44 -15.48 -33.48 4.98
C GLY A 44 -14.13 -32.95 4.48
N MET A 45 -13.99 -32.64 3.19
CA MET A 45 -12.67 -32.38 2.58
C MET A 45 -12.38 -30.88 2.30
N ALA A 46 -13.41 -30.03 2.32
CA ALA A 46 -13.30 -28.62 1.95
C ALA A 46 -12.42 -27.80 2.92
N GLY A 47 -12.35 -28.18 4.20
CA GLY A 47 -11.50 -27.51 5.19
C GLY A 47 -10.01 -27.77 5.01
N LEU A 48 -9.63 -28.98 4.57
CA LEU A 48 -8.23 -29.37 4.36
C LEU A 48 -7.67 -28.80 3.05
N VAL A 49 -8.48 -28.80 1.99
CA VAL A 49 -8.08 -28.21 0.70
C VAL A 49 -7.83 -26.71 0.83
N GLY A 50 -8.59 -25.98 1.66
CA GLY A 50 -8.40 -24.54 1.88
C GLY A 50 -7.09 -24.19 2.61
N TYR A 51 -6.79 -24.87 3.71
CA TYR A 51 -5.61 -24.57 4.54
C TYR A 51 -4.30 -24.99 3.87
N ASP A 52 -4.26 -26.17 3.25
CA ASP A 52 -3.04 -26.63 2.56
C ASP A 52 -2.75 -25.81 1.30
N THR A 53 -3.79 -25.38 0.58
CA THR A 53 -3.63 -24.42 -0.52
C THR A 53 -3.11 -23.09 -0.01
N TYR A 54 -3.65 -22.56 1.08
CA TYR A 54 -3.13 -21.35 1.74
C TYR A 54 -1.65 -21.48 2.13
N ARG A 55 -1.24 -22.63 2.71
CA ARG A 55 0.17 -22.88 3.08
C ARG A 55 1.12 -22.89 1.87
N ARG A 56 0.64 -23.34 0.70
CA ARG A 56 1.44 -23.42 -0.53
C ARG A 56 1.46 -22.12 -1.35
N THR A 57 0.46 -21.25 -1.20
CA THR A 57 0.36 -19.98 -1.93
C THR A 57 1.47 -19.01 -1.52
N LYS A 58 2.52 -18.89 -2.34
CA LYS A 58 3.66 -17.99 -2.09
C LYS A 58 3.37 -16.51 -2.39
N VAL A 59 2.43 -16.24 -3.31
CA VAL A 59 2.10 -14.88 -3.77
C VAL A 59 0.60 -14.65 -3.68
N PHE A 60 0.19 -13.59 -2.99
CA PHE A 60 -1.21 -13.17 -2.90
C PHE A 60 -1.45 -11.99 -3.84
N ALA A 61 -1.91 -12.28 -5.07
CA ALA A 61 -2.17 -11.25 -6.07
C ALA A 61 -3.26 -10.26 -5.63
N SER A 62 -4.32 -10.75 -4.97
CA SER A 62 -5.40 -9.93 -4.43
C SER A 62 -4.91 -8.88 -3.43
N LEU A 63 -3.95 -9.24 -2.56
CA LEU A 63 -3.38 -8.32 -1.57
C LEU A 63 -2.46 -7.28 -2.21
N ASN A 64 -1.75 -7.64 -3.28
CA ASN A 64 -1.01 -6.64 -4.08
C ASN A 64 -1.95 -5.67 -4.79
N GLY A 65 -3.10 -6.15 -5.28
CA GLY A 65 -4.16 -5.31 -5.85
C GLY A 65 -4.73 -4.34 -4.81
N LEU A 66 -5.02 -4.81 -3.59
CA LEU A 66 -5.48 -3.96 -2.50
C LEU A 66 -4.45 -2.89 -2.11
N ARG A 67 -3.16 -3.22 -2.05
CA ARG A 67 -2.10 -2.21 -1.82
C ARG A 67 -2.08 -1.15 -2.92
N CYS A 68 -2.26 -1.54 -4.17
CA CYS A 68 -2.37 -0.61 -5.29
C CYS A 68 -3.56 0.34 -5.09
N LEU A 69 -4.75 -0.22 -4.80
CA LEU A 69 -5.95 0.58 -4.52
C LEU A 69 -5.77 1.52 -3.32
N SER A 70 -5.09 1.08 -2.27
CA SER A 70 -4.74 1.92 -1.12
C SER A 70 -3.89 3.12 -1.52
N ILE A 71 -2.85 2.91 -2.32
CA ILE A 71 -1.99 4.01 -2.81
C ILE A 71 -2.76 4.94 -3.74
N LEU A 72 -3.60 4.41 -4.62
CA LEU A 72 -4.44 5.22 -5.50
C LEU A 72 -5.40 6.13 -4.70
N ALA A 73 -5.99 5.62 -3.62
CA ALA A 73 -6.82 6.43 -2.73
C ALA A 73 -6.02 7.57 -2.05
N VAL A 74 -4.76 7.31 -1.68
CA VAL A 74 -3.86 8.32 -1.10
C VAL A 74 -3.48 9.38 -2.12
N ILE A 75 -3.11 8.98 -3.34
CA ILE A 75 -2.81 9.91 -4.43
C ILE A 75 -4.04 10.76 -4.74
N TRP A 76 -5.21 10.13 -4.89
CA TRP A 76 -6.47 10.82 -5.15
C TRP A 76 -6.79 11.88 -4.09
N HIS A 77 -6.51 11.59 -2.81
CA HIS A 77 -6.68 12.55 -1.73
C HIS A 77 -5.69 13.73 -1.79
N HIS A 78 -4.44 13.49 -2.21
CA HIS A 78 -3.40 14.52 -2.27
C HIS A 78 -3.40 15.33 -3.58
N CYS A 79 -3.97 14.80 -4.66
CA CYS A 79 -4.11 15.52 -5.93
C CYS A 79 -5.16 16.65 -5.91
N GLY A 80 -5.81 16.90 -4.76
CA GLY A 80 -6.33 18.21 -4.39
C GLY A 80 -7.19 18.91 -5.45
N GLY A 81 -8.40 18.42 -5.66
CA GLY A 81 -9.46 19.16 -6.34
C GLY A 81 -10.72 18.31 -6.47
N ASP A 82 -11.88 18.95 -6.61
CA ASP A 82 -13.06 18.31 -7.19
C ASP A 82 -12.71 17.92 -8.63
N VAL A 83 -11.94 16.86 -8.82
CA VAL A 83 -11.59 16.34 -10.13
C VAL A 83 -12.93 15.90 -10.74
N ALA A 84 -13.45 16.71 -11.66
CA ALA A 84 -14.77 16.55 -12.28
C ALA A 84 -16.00 16.73 -11.36
N GLY A 85 -15.94 17.58 -10.32
CA GLY A 85 -17.12 17.89 -9.50
C GLY A 85 -17.55 16.76 -8.55
N ILE A 86 -16.71 15.75 -8.37
CA ILE A 86 -16.93 14.65 -7.44
C ILE A 86 -16.25 15.01 -6.11
N PRO A 87 -17.00 15.20 -5.02
CA PRO A 87 -16.41 15.54 -3.73
C PRO A 87 -15.48 14.41 -3.30
N VAL A 88 -14.20 14.73 -3.14
CA VAL A 88 -13.20 13.77 -2.68
C VAL A 88 -13.44 13.49 -1.19
N PRO A 89 -13.74 12.25 -0.78
CA PRO A 89 -13.90 11.97 0.63
C PRO A 89 -12.56 12.23 1.36
N ARG A 90 -12.63 12.93 2.50
CA ARG A 90 -11.48 13.27 3.37
C ARG A 90 -10.80 12.04 4.00
N THR A 91 -11.17 10.83 3.59
CA THR A 91 -10.75 9.55 4.17
C THR A 91 -9.47 8.99 3.55
N GLY A 92 -8.66 9.79 2.85
CA GLY A 92 -7.39 9.36 2.25
C GLY A 92 -6.43 8.71 3.25
N TYR A 93 -6.51 9.08 4.53
CA TYR A 93 -5.76 8.45 5.63
C TYR A 93 -6.09 6.96 5.80
N LEU A 94 -7.31 6.51 5.47
CA LEU A 94 -7.67 5.08 5.49
C LEU A 94 -6.87 4.28 4.47
N GLY A 95 -6.51 4.88 3.33
CA GLY A 95 -5.65 4.27 2.34
C GLY A 95 -4.27 3.97 2.92
N VAL A 96 -3.67 4.94 3.63
CA VAL A 96 -2.39 4.75 4.31
C VAL A 96 -2.47 3.64 5.35
N SER A 97 -3.50 3.64 6.21
CA SER A 97 -3.70 2.61 7.22
C SER A 97 -3.84 1.20 6.62
N LEU A 98 -4.67 1.07 5.57
CA LEU A 98 -4.87 -0.20 4.89
C LEU A 98 -3.57 -0.70 4.24
N PHE A 99 -2.81 0.21 3.61
CA PHE A 99 -1.53 -0.13 3.01
C PHE A 99 -0.53 -0.69 4.04
N PHE A 100 -0.41 -0.05 5.21
CA PHE A 100 0.47 -0.54 6.28
C PHE A 100 0.02 -1.88 6.85
N VAL A 101 -1.27 -2.07 7.10
CA VAL A 101 -1.84 -3.34 7.60
C VAL A 101 -1.53 -4.49 6.65
N ILE A 102 -1.79 -4.30 5.35
CA ILE A 102 -1.51 -5.34 4.34
C ILE A 102 -0.01 -5.61 4.26
N SER A 103 0.83 -4.57 4.28
CA SER A 103 2.29 -4.70 4.20
C SER A 103 2.87 -5.48 5.39
N GLY A 104 2.41 -5.19 6.61
CA GLY A 104 2.76 -5.93 7.82
C GLY A 104 2.33 -7.39 7.77
N PHE A 105 1.10 -7.65 7.34
CA PHE A 105 0.59 -9.01 7.17
C PHE A 105 1.41 -9.83 6.16
N LEU A 106 1.73 -9.26 4.99
CA LEU A 106 2.51 -9.95 3.95
C LEU A 106 3.90 -10.35 4.43
N ILE A 107 4.60 -9.44 5.10
CA ILE A 107 5.98 -9.68 5.53
C ILE A 107 6.03 -10.66 6.66
N THR A 108 5.18 -10.49 7.67
CA THR A 108 5.10 -11.42 8.79
C THR A 108 4.78 -12.82 8.28
N THR A 109 3.80 -12.97 7.40
CA THR A 109 3.47 -14.27 6.77
C THR A 109 4.66 -14.85 6.00
N LEU A 110 5.42 -14.03 5.26
CA LEU A 110 6.60 -14.48 4.53
C LEU A 110 7.72 -14.96 5.47
N LEU A 111 8.01 -14.20 6.53
CA LEU A 111 9.04 -14.52 7.52
C LEU A 111 8.70 -15.79 8.30
N LEU A 112 7.45 -15.91 8.75
CA LEU A 112 6.98 -17.10 9.47
C LEU A 112 7.06 -18.35 8.60
N ARG A 113 6.71 -18.25 7.31
CA ARG A 113 6.86 -19.35 6.36
C ARG A 113 8.32 -19.71 6.10
N GLU A 114 9.19 -18.72 5.96
CA GLU A 114 10.63 -18.96 5.80
C GLU A 114 11.19 -19.70 7.01
N ARG A 115 10.79 -19.30 8.22
CA ARG A 115 11.15 -19.98 9.48
C ARG A 115 10.59 -21.40 9.54
N ASP A 116 9.32 -21.60 9.19
CA ASP A 116 8.69 -22.93 9.21
C ASP A 116 9.29 -23.88 8.16
N GLN A 117 9.81 -23.37 7.03
CA GLN A 117 10.42 -24.18 5.96
C GLN A 117 11.91 -24.44 6.14
N HIS A 118 12.67 -23.48 6.65
CA HIS A 118 14.14 -23.55 6.73
C HIS A 118 14.67 -23.56 8.18
N GLY A 119 13.79 -23.55 9.18
CA GLY A 119 14.14 -23.46 10.60
C GLY A 119 14.63 -22.08 11.07
N GLN A 120 15.02 -21.20 10.14
CA GLN A 120 15.55 -19.88 10.43
C GLN A 120 15.19 -18.86 9.33
N ILE A 121 15.16 -17.58 9.71
CA ILE A 121 14.91 -16.44 8.80
C ILE A 121 16.24 -15.93 8.25
N SER A 122 16.44 -15.91 6.94
CA SER A 122 17.65 -15.34 6.33
C SER A 122 17.49 -13.83 6.06
N LEU A 123 18.01 -12.99 6.98
CA LEU A 123 17.96 -11.53 6.85
C LEU A 123 18.61 -11.05 5.54
N ARG A 124 19.76 -11.60 5.18
CA ARG A 124 20.48 -11.22 3.95
C ARG A 124 19.64 -11.46 2.70
N ARG A 125 18.98 -12.62 2.61
CA ARG A 125 18.11 -12.94 1.47
C ARG A 125 16.84 -12.10 1.47
N PHE A 126 16.30 -11.80 2.65
CA PHE A 126 15.14 -10.92 2.79
C PHE A 126 15.44 -9.51 2.28
N TYR A 127 16.49 -8.86 2.79
CA TYR A 127 16.86 -7.51 2.40
C TYR A 127 17.26 -7.44 0.93
N ALA A 128 18.06 -8.38 0.42
CA ALA A 128 18.47 -8.37 -0.98
C ALA A 128 17.28 -8.38 -1.96
N ARG A 129 16.29 -9.29 -1.75
CA ARG A 129 15.10 -9.36 -2.61
C ARG A 129 14.27 -8.07 -2.55
N ARG A 130 14.26 -7.41 -1.41
CA ARG A 130 13.42 -6.23 -1.17
C ARG A 130 14.06 -4.96 -1.71
N SER A 131 15.34 -4.74 -1.42
CA SER A 131 16.10 -3.62 -1.96
C SER A 131 16.11 -3.64 -3.48
N LEU A 132 16.32 -4.81 -4.12
CA LEU A 132 16.27 -4.94 -5.58
C LEU A 132 14.90 -4.62 -6.20
N ARG A 133 13.82 -4.66 -5.41
CA ARG A 133 12.46 -4.33 -5.88
C ARG A 133 12.09 -2.87 -5.65
N ILE A 134 12.44 -2.31 -4.49
CA ILE A 134 11.98 -0.99 -4.05
C ILE A 134 12.95 0.11 -4.47
N PHE A 135 14.26 -0.12 -4.30
CA PHE A 135 15.27 0.93 -4.47
C PHE A 135 15.35 1.45 -5.92
N PRO A 136 15.34 0.62 -6.98
CA PRO A 136 15.42 1.12 -8.34
C PRO A 136 14.28 2.09 -8.66
N LEU A 137 13.05 1.73 -8.28
CA LEU A 137 11.88 2.57 -8.53
C LEU A 137 11.91 3.84 -7.68
N TYR A 138 12.25 3.74 -6.40
CA TYR A 138 12.28 4.89 -5.49
C TYR A 138 13.33 5.92 -5.91
N TYR A 139 14.58 5.50 -6.10
CA TYR A 139 15.65 6.41 -6.50
C TYR A 139 15.43 6.98 -7.90
N THR A 140 14.76 6.26 -8.79
CA THR A 140 14.33 6.82 -10.09
C THR A 140 13.37 7.98 -9.90
N VAL A 141 12.34 7.83 -9.05
CA VAL A 141 11.37 8.92 -8.77
C VAL A 141 12.07 10.11 -8.12
N VAL A 142 12.94 9.86 -7.11
CA VAL A 142 13.72 10.93 -6.46
C VAL A 142 14.63 11.64 -7.48
N ALA A 143 15.31 10.90 -8.35
CA ALA A 143 16.19 11.48 -9.37
C ALA A 143 15.40 12.29 -10.42
N ILE A 144 14.27 11.77 -10.92
CA ILE A 144 13.41 12.50 -11.86
C ILE A 144 12.93 13.80 -11.22
N TYR A 145 12.48 13.74 -9.96
CA TYR A 145 12.01 14.92 -9.25
C TYR A 145 13.15 15.93 -9.02
N ALA A 146 14.35 15.47 -8.68
CA ALA A 146 15.52 16.33 -8.56
C ALA A 146 15.86 17.04 -9.88
N VAL A 147 15.79 16.33 -11.01
CA VAL A 147 15.99 16.93 -12.34
C VAL A 147 14.91 17.97 -12.64
N LEU A 148 13.64 17.68 -12.35
CA LEU A 148 12.54 18.64 -12.52
C LEU A 148 12.74 19.90 -11.69
N VAL A 149 13.12 19.75 -10.42
CA VAL A 149 13.44 20.87 -9.53
C VAL A 149 14.57 21.74 -10.09
N LEU A 150 15.65 21.13 -10.55
CA LEU A 150 16.81 21.85 -11.08
C LEU A 150 16.54 22.57 -12.40
N LEU A 151 15.67 22.01 -13.25
CA LEU A 151 15.36 22.56 -14.59
C LEU A 151 14.22 23.59 -14.56
N VAL A 152 13.21 23.39 -13.72
CA VAL A 152 11.95 24.16 -13.78
C VAL A 152 11.79 25.09 -12.57
N TRP A 153 12.23 24.67 -11.39
CA TRP A 153 11.86 25.32 -10.12
C TRP A 153 13.05 25.91 -9.35
N LYS A 154 14.25 25.95 -9.92
CA LYS A 154 15.48 26.38 -9.23
C LYS A 154 15.45 27.79 -8.62
N PRO A 155 14.80 28.83 -9.21
CA PRO A 155 14.69 30.13 -8.54
C PRO A 155 13.49 30.22 -7.56
N SER A 156 12.80 29.12 -7.27
CA SER A 156 11.62 29.12 -6.37
C SER A 156 11.96 28.63 -4.97
N ALA A 157 11.18 29.07 -3.98
CA ALA A 157 11.26 28.56 -2.60
C ALA A 157 11.08 27.02 -2.54
N TYR A 158 10.27 26.46 -3.46
CA TYR A 158 10.03 25.02 -3.56
C TYR A 158 11.28 24.22 -3.91
N GLY A 159 12.09 24.72 -4.85
CA GLY A 159 13.31 24.04 -5.27
C GLY A 159 14.35 23.98 -4.15
N ASN A 160 14.47 25.07 -3.38
CA ASN A 160 15.36 25.12 -2.23
C ASN A 160 14.89 24.21 -1.08
N ASP A 161 13.58 24.14 -0.80
CA ASP A 161 13.03 23.20 0.19
C ASP A 161 13.33 21.74 -0.18
N TYR A 162 13.12 21.35 -1.43
CA TYR A 162 13.42 20.00 -1.89
C TYR A 162 14.91 19.65 -1.76
N LEU A 163 15.80 20.54 -2.20
CA LEU A 163 17.25 20.30 -2.13
C LEU A 163 17.76 20.24 -0.68
N HIS A 164 17.21 21.05 0.21
CA HIS A 164 17.50 20.99 1.64
C HIS A 164 17.06 19.65 2.26
N ASN A 165 15.90 19.14 1.84
CA ASN A 165 15.34 17.87 2.31
C ASN A 165 15.82 16.63 1.55
N LEU A 166 16.63 16.80 0.49
CA LEU A 166 17.16 15.71 -0.34
C LEU A 166 17.86 14.61 0.48
N PRO A 167 18.71 14.93 1.48
CA PRO A 167 19.30 13.90 2.32
C PRO A 167 18.24 13.03 3.01
N ALA A 168 17.16 13.63 3.51
CA ALA A 168 16.09 12.90 4.20
C ALA A 168 15.30 11.97 3.27
N PHE A 169 15.14 12.34 1.99
CA PHE A 169 14.59 11.44 0.99
C PHE A 169 15.57 10.28 0.70
N LEU A 170 16.86 10.56 0.51
CA LEU A 170 17.85 9.52 0.21
C LEU A 170 18.03 8.50 1.34
N THR A 171 17.91 8.93 2.60
CA THR A 171 18.08 8.09 3.79
C THR A 171 16.78 7.47 4.31
N TYR A 172 15.65 7.63 3.62
CA TYR A 172 14.34 7.18 4.12
C TYR A 172 14.02 7.71 5.53
N THR A 173 14.31 8.98 5.79
CA THR A 173 14.03 9.67 7.07
C THR A 173 13.10 10.87 6.90
N SER A 174 12.43 10.96 5.75
CA SER A 174 11.50 12.06 5.46
C SER A 174 10.35 12.15 6.46
N ASN A 175 9.95 11.04 7.10
CA ASN A 175 8.94 11.04 8.16
C ASN A 175 9.34 11.79 9.44
N TRP A 176 10.63 12.06 9.64
CA TRP A 176 11.14 12.76 10.83
C TRP A 176 11.53 14.20 10.53
N PHE A 177 12.09 14.45 9.34
CA PHE A 177 12.76 15.72 9.03
C PHE A 177 12.03 16.57 7.99
N VAL A 178 11.07 16.01 7.25
CA VAL A 178 10.34 16.77 6.23
C VAL A 178 9.03 17.28 6.81
N PRO A 179 8.79 18.61 6.82
CA PRO A 179 7.58 19.18 7.37
C PRO A 179 6.34 18.86 6.53
N LEU A 180 5.19 18.86 7.22
CA LEU A 180 3.85 18.82 6.60
C LEU A 180 3.72 20.01 5.64
N GLY A 181 3.59 19.73 4.34
CA GLY A 181 3.47 20.75 3.29
C GLY A 181 4.57 20.75 2.23
N SER A 182 5.62 19.93 2.39
CA SER A 182 6.57 19.69 1.30
C SER A 182 5.90 18.92 0.15
N GLU A 183 6.23 19.25 -1.10
CA GLU A 183 5.60 18.67 -2.30
C GLU A 183 5.78 17.14 -2.40
N LEU A 184 6.91 16.63 -1.89
CA LEU A 184 7.19 15.19 -1.81
C LEU A 184 6.81 14.57 -0.47
N TYR A 185 5.88 15.19 0.26
CA TYR A 185 5.43 14.70 1.57
C TYR A 185 5.04 13.22 1.49
N LEU A 186 4.37 12.75 0.43
CA LEU A 186 4.01 11.33 0.22
C LEU A 186 5.12 10.31 0.52
N ALA A 187 6.40 10.70 0.36
CA ALA A 187 7.56 9.88 0.69
C ALA A 187 7.66 9.50 2.18
N TRP A 188 7.00 10.23 3.10
CA TRP A 188 6.99 9.92 4.54
C TRP A 188 6.44 8.51 4.80
N SER A 189 5.38 8.12 4.07
CA SER A 189 4.72 6.83 4.27
C SER A 189 5.61 5.68 3.81
N LEU A 190 6.34 5.87 2.70
CA LEU A 190 7.32 4.91 2.19
C LEU A 190 8.57 4.82 3.07
N ALA A 191 9.03 5.94 3.64
CA ALA A 191 10.11 5.97 4.62
C ALA A 191 9.77 5.16 5.88
N ALA A 192 8.57 5.38 6.43
CA ALA A 192 8.07 4.58 7.55
C ALA A 192 7.93 3.09 7.19
N GLU A 193 7.47 2.79 5.97
CA GLU A 193 7.36 1.42 5.46
C GLU A 193 8.74 0.73 5.41
N GLU A 194 9.77 1.39 4.91
CA GLU A 194 11.13 0.86 4.85
C GLU A 194 11.75 0.67 6.24
N GLN A 195 11.53 1.61 7.17
CA GLN A 195 11.96 1.48 8.56
C GLN A 195 11.32 0.25 9.23
N PHE A 196 10.03 0.02 8.99
CA PHE A 196 9.34 -1.19 9.44
C PHE A 196 9.98 -2.45 8.82
N TYR A 197 10.40 -2.40 7.55
CA TYR A 197 11.07 -3.52 6.87
C TYR A 197 12.45 -3.82 7.39
N LEU A 198 13.17 -2.82 7.89
CA LEU A 198 14.45 -3.01 8.55
C LEU A 198 14.29 -3.65 9.92
N VAL A 199 13.35 -3.16 10.73
CA VAL A 199 13.20 -3.58 12.14
C VAL A 199 12.50 -4.92 12.29
N TRP A 200 11.39 -5.15 11.59
CA TRP A 200 10.51 -6.30 11.83
C TRP A 200 11.17 -7.67 11.63
N PRO A 201 11.95 -7.92 10.56
CA PRO A 201 12.65 -9.20 10.36
C PRO A 201 13.67 -9.52 11.46
N VAL A 202 14.30 -8.50 12.03
CA VAL A 202 15.25 -8.64 13.14
C VAL A 202 14.50 -9.11 14.38
N ILE A 203 13.38 -8.46 14.71
CA ILE A 203 12.51 -8.86 15.82
C ILE A 203 12.04 -10.31 15.64
N GLU A 204 11.50 -10.68 14.48
CA GLU A 204 11.03 -12.06 14.22
C GLU A 204 12.15 -13.10 14.24
N ARG A 205 13.38 -12.73 13.85
CA ARG A 205 14.53 -13.63 13.87
C ARG A 205 15.04 -13.91 15.29
N PHE A 206 15.12 -12.89 16.13
CA PHE A 206 15.77 -13.00 17.44
C PHE A 206 14.78 -13.23 18.59
N THR A 207 13.47 -13.09 18.36
CA THR A 207 12.47 -13.23 19.42
C THR A 207 11.65 -14.51 19.26
N ALA A 208 11.30 -15.16 20.38
CA ALA A 208 10.46 -16.35 20.37
C ALA A 208 9.05 -16.04 19.84
N ARG A 209 8.41 -17.02 19.20
CA ARG A 209 7.15 -16.93 18.40
C ARG A 209 5.97 -16.16 19.05
N LYS A 210 5.97 -15.97 20.37
CA LYS A 210 4.91 -15.27 21.12
C LYS A 210 5.19 -13.78 21.34
N TRP A 211 6.45 -13.37 21.43
CA TRP A 211 6.81 -12.00 21.82
C TRP A 211 6.48 -10.94 20.78
N PRO A 212 6.67 -11.14 19.46
CA PRO A 212 6.23 -10.15 18.46
C PRO A 212 4.73 -9.87 18.53
N VAL A 213 3.93 -10.91 18.82
CA VAL A 213 2.48 -10.78 19.02
C VAL A 213 2.18 -10.01 20.31
N LEU A 214 2.85 -10.34 21.42
CA LEU A 214 2.69 -9.62 22.67
C LEU A 214 3.11 -8.16 22.56
N LEU A 215 4.20 -7.87 21.84
CA LEU A 215 4.65 -6.51 21.56
C LEU A 215 3.65 -5.75 20.69
N ALA A 216 3.12 -6.37 19.63
CA ALA A 216 2.10 -5.74 18.79
C ALA A 216 0.82 -5.45 19.58
N VAL A 217 0.37 -6.39 20.43
CA VAL A 217 -0.78 -6.19 21.32
C VAL A 217 -0.48 -5.09 22.35
N ALA A 218 0.70 -5.08 22.96
CA ALA A 218 1.09 -4.05 23.92
C ALA A 218 1.12 -2.66 23.27
N ILE A 219 1.72 -2.53 22.08
CA ILE A 219 1.73 -1.29 21.31
C ILE A 219 0.31 -0.84 20.96
N LEU A 220 -0.56 -1.77 20.55
CA LEU A 220 -1.96 -1.46 20.28
C LEU A 220 -2.68 -0.98 21.53
N MET A 221 -2.52 -1.67 22.65
CA MET A 221 -3.13 -1.31 23.93
C MET A 221 -2.63 0.06 24.43
N VAL A 222 -1.33 0.33 24.33
CA VAL A 222 -0.75 1.64 24.66
C VAL A 222 -1.28 2.72 23.72
N SER A 223 -1.33 2.45 22.42
CA SER A 223 -1.87 3.41 21.44
C SER A 223 -3.34 3.72 21.72
N VAL A 224 -4.15 2.72 22.05
CA VAL A 224 -5.56 2.90 22.46
C VAL A 224 -5.64 3.69 23.77
N ALA A 225 -4.82 3.37 24.78
CA ALA A 225 -4.81 4.07 26.06
C ALA A 225 -4.36 5.54 25.95
N LEU A 226 -3.47 5.85 25.01
CA LEU A 226 -3.06 7.23 24.70
C LEU A 226 -4.08 7.96 23.83
N SER A 227 -4.85 7.22 23.01
CA SER A 227 -5.87 7.77 22.12
C SER A 227 -7.24 7.93 22.77
N THR A 228 -7.50 7.22 23.88
CA THR A 228 -8.58 7.60 24.79
C THR A 228 -8.21 8.96 25.34
N PRO A 229 -8.92 10.05 24.96
CA PRO A 229 -8.76 11.29 25.67
C PRO A 229 -9.04 10.97 27.13
N ALA A 230 -8.40 11.69 28.04
CA ALA A 230 -8.86 11.75 29.42
C ALA A 230 -10.34 12.19 29.43
N ALA A 231 -11.27 11.25 29.26
CA ALA A 231 -12.72 11.44 29.43
C ALA A 231 -13.05 11.48 30.93
N THR A 232 -12.19 12.13 31.73
CA THR A 232 -12.28 12.21 33.18
C THR A 232 -11.79 13.52 33.78
N VAL A 233 -11.44 14.56 33.01
CA VAL A 233 -11.25 15.89 33.62
C VAL A 233 -11.70 17.01 32.67
N TRP A 234 -12.75 17.72 33.13
CA TRP A 234 -13.45 18.91 32.61
C TRP A 234 -14.61 18.67 31.65
#